data_AF-A0A1I5F2Y1-F1
#
_entry.id   AF-A0A1I5F2Y1-F1
#
_cell.length_a   1.000
_cell.length_b   1.000
_cell.length_c   1.000
_cell.angle_alpha   90.00
_cell.angle_beta   90.00
_cell.angle_gamma   90.00
#
_symmetry.space_group_name_H-M   'P 1'
#
loop_
_entity.id
_entity.type
_entity.pdbx_description
1 polymer ?
#
loop_
_entity_poly.entity_id
_entity_poly.type
_entity_poly.pdbx_seq_one_letter_code
_entity_poly.pdbx_strand_id
1 'polypeptide(L)'
;MTENMKTRINKMFRGDAIFAYGFVVVLWAAVIFVFLRVNSLVGGGTVMTVLTIAGALVLLFNTAAIVAMIKHYSHEKDFIYGLDIRHLDEMRKAKNNP
;
A
#
# COMPACT_ATOMS: atom_id res chain seq x y z
N MET A 1 -1.95 -26.49 -7.06
CA MET A 1 -1.11 -25.78 -6.07
C MET A 1 -1.32 -26.41 -4.71
N THR A 2 -0.26 -26.74 -3.96
CA THR A 2 -0.38 -27.36 -2.63
C THR A 2 -0.91 -26.36 -1.61
N GLU A 3 -1.60 -26.82 -0.58
CA GLU A 3 -2.17 -25.95 0.45
C GLU A 3 -1.10 -25.11 1.17
N ASN A 4 0.08 -25.68 1.42
CA ASN A 4 1.23 -24.95 1.99
C ASN A 4 1.67 -23.77 1.10
N MET A 5 1.71 -23.95 -0.23
CA MET A 5 2.09 -22.90 -1.16
C MET A 5 1.09 -21.72 -1.13
N LYS A 6 -0.22 -22.01 -1.14
CA LYS A 6 -1.26 -20.98 -1.01
C LYS A 6 -1.13 -20.21 0.30
N THR A 7 -0.84 -20.87 1.41
CA THR A 7 -0.63 -20.22 2.71
C THR A 7 0.55 -19.24 2.66
N ARG A 8 1.67 -19.64 2.04
CA ARG A 8 2.86 -18.78 1.90
C ARG A 8 2.59 -17.56 1.01
N ILE A 9 1.93 -17.76 -0.13
CA ILE A 9 1.51 -16.68 -1.05
C ILE A 9 0.63 -15.66 -0.31
N ASN A 10 -0.41 -16.15 0.38
CA ASN A 10 -1.32 -15.27 1.14
C ASN A 10 -0.60 -14.52 2.27
N LYS A 11 0.38 -15.14 2.93
CA LYS A 11 1.17 -14.49 3.98
C LYS A 11 2.02 -13.35 3.41
N MET A 12 2.67 -13.56 2.26
CA MET A 12 3.50 -12.54 1.61
C MET A 12 2.63 -11.36 1.12
N PHE A 13 1.57 -11.67 0.35
CA PHE A 13 0.61 -10.66 -0.11
C PHE A 13 0.00 -9.85 1.04
N ARG A 14 -0.35 -10.48 2.15
CA ARG A 14 -0.90 -9.78 3.33
C ARG A 14 0.12 -8.83 3.96
N GLY A 15 1.40 -9.22 4.00
CA GLY A 15 2.47 -8.35 4.48
C GLY A 15 2.56 -7.07 3.64
N ASP A 16 2.64 -7.21 2.33
CA ASP A 16 2.77 -6.08 1.40
C ASP A 16 1.52 -5.19 1.42
N ALA A 17 0.33 -5.79 1.51
CA ALA A 17 -0.92 -5.04 1.67
C ALA A 17 -0.94 -4.21 2.96
N ILE A 18 -0.47 -4.77 4.09
CA ILE A 18 -0.37 -4.02 5.36
C ILE A 18 0.57 -2.82 5.20
N PHE A 19 1.73 -3.00 4.58
CA PHE A 19 2.66 -1.88 4.34
C PHE A 19 2.05 -0.82 3.42
N ALA A 20 1.37 -1.23 2.34
CA ALA A 20 0.70 -0.31 1.43
C ALA A 20 -0.38 0.52 2.14
N TYR A 21 -1.23 -0.10 2.97
CA TYR A 21 -2.18 0.63 3.80
C TYR A 21 -1.49 1.52 4.85
N GLY A 22 -0.39 1.05 5.44
CA GLY A 22 0.43 1.83 6.37
C GLY A 22 0.94 3.14 5.73
N PHE A 23 1.43 3.08 4.49
CA PHE A 23 1.84 4.29 3.76
C PHE A 23 0.68 5.28 3.55
N VAL A 24 -0.52 4.79 3.25
CA VAL A 24 -1.71 5.65 3.14
C VAL A 24 -2.01 6.33 4.47
N VAL A 25 -1.98 5.59 5.58
CA VAL A 25 -2.21 6.17 6.92
C VAL A 25 -1.18 7.27 7.24
N VAL A 26 0.09 7.04 6.94
CA VAL A 26 1.15 8.04 7.14
C VAL A 26 0.92 9.27 6.26
N LEU A 27 0.52 9.08 4.99
CA LEU A 27 0.17 10.18 4.10
C LEU A 27 -0.98 11.03 4.65
N TRP A 28 -2.06 10.38 5.11
CA TRP A 28 -3.19 11.05 5.75
C TRP A 28 -2.73 11.89 6.95
N ALA A 29 -1.94 11.31 7.84
CA ALA A 29 -1.42 12.01 9.01
C ALA A 29 -0.56 13.23 8.62
N ALA A 30 0.32 13.08 7.62
CA ALA A 30 1.17 14.17 7.14
C ALA A 30 0.35 15.32 6.52
N VAL A 31 -0.60 15.00 5.64
CA VAL A 31 -1.45 16.01 4.97
C VAL A 31 -2.33 16.74 5.99
N ILE A 32 -2.97 16.01 6.91
CA ILE A 32 -3.79 16.62 7.97
C ILE A 32 -2.92 17.52 8.85
N PHE A 33 -1.74 17.06 9.27
CA PHE A 33 -0.83 17.86 10.08
C PHE A 33 -0.45 19.16 9.37
N VAL A 34 -0.05 19.09 8.09
CA VAL A 34 0.28 20.28 7.30
C VAL A 34 -0.93 21.20 7.16
N PHE A 35 -2.12 20.66 6.90
CA PHE A 35 -3.35 21.45 6.80
C PHE A 35 -3.64 22.24 8.09
N LEU A 36 -3.50 21.60 9.26
CA LEU A 36 -3.67 22.26 10.56
C LEU A 36 -2.64 23.37 10.79
N ARG A 37 -1.38 23.14 10.40
CA ARG A 37 -0.33 24.17 10.50
C ARG A 37 -0.61 25.34 9.58
N VAL A 38 -0.97 25.10 8.33
CA VAL A 38 -1.30 26.15 7.36
C VAL A 38 -2.54 26.94 7.80
N ASN A 39 -3.56 26.27 8.36
CA ASN A 39 -4.76 26.92 8.86
C ASN A 39 -4.42 28.01 9.90
N SER A 40 -3.52 27.68 10.84
CA SER A 40 -3.07 28.62 11.87
C SER A 40 -2.28 29.82 11.36
N LEU A 41 -1.72 29.75 10.14
CA LEU A 41 -0.91 30.82 9.54
C LEU A 41 -1.75 31.75 8.66
N VAL A 42 -2.66 31.20 7.86
CA VAL A 42 -3.39 31.95 6.81
C VAL A 42 -4.69 32.53 7.33
N GLY A 43 -5.32 31.92 8.35
CA GLY A 43 -6.53 32.48 8.96
C GLY A 43 -7.75 32.51 8.02
N GLY A 44 -8.22 31.34 7.58
CA GLY A 44 -9.51 31.16 6.89
C GLY A 44 -9.64 31.81 5.51
N GLY A 45 -10.83 31.68 4.89
CA GLY A 45 -11.17 32.29 3.61
C GLY A 45 -11.06 31.36 2.38
N THR A 46 -11.21 31.93 1.18
CA THR A 46 -11.30 31.20 -0.10
C THR A 46 -10.11 30.26 -0.34
N VAL A 47 -8.89 30.70 0.02
CA VAL A 47 -7.68 29.88 -0.10
C VAL A 47 -7.83 28.59 0.71
N MET A 48 -8.39 28.67 1.92
CA MET A 48 -8.54 27.51 2.79
C MET A 48 -9.63 26.56 2.31
N THR A 49 -10.69 27.08 1.68
CA THR A 49 -11.71 26.25 1.01
C THR A 49 -11.09 25.45 -0.13
N VAL A 50 -10.28 26.10 -0.99
CA VAL A 50 -9.59 25.43 -2.10
C VAL A 50 -8.62 24.37 -1.59
N LEU A 51 -7.80 24.69 -0.58
CA LEU A 51 -6.87 23.74 0.04
C LEU A 51 -7.60 22.54 0.66
N THR A 52 -8.77 22.76 1.27
CA THR A 52 -9.58 21.68 1.85
C THR A 52 -10.06 20.73 0.77
N ILE A 53 -10.64 21.24 -0.32
CA ILE A 53 -11.16 20.43 -1.42
C ILE A 53 -10.01 19.70 -2.11
N ALA A 54 -8.93 20.40 -2.46
CA ALA A 54 -7.78 19.81 -3.13
C ALA A 54 -7.11 18.73 -2.26
N GLY A 55 -6.88 19.02 -0.97
CA GLY A 55 -6.32 18.05 -0.02
C GLY A 55 -7.21 16.82 0.15
N ALA A 56 -8.53 17.01 0.26
CA ALA A 56 -9.48 15.91 0.34
C ALA A 56 -9.45 15.03 -0.93
N LEU A 57 -9.40 15.63 -2.12
CA LEU A 57 -9.29 14.89 -3.38
C LEU A 57 -7.99 14.10 -3.48
N VAL A 58 -6.86 14.69 -3.08
CA VAL A 58 -5.56 14.00 -3.04
C VAL A 58 -5.62 12.78 -2.15
N LEU A 59 -6.15 12.94 -0.93
CA LEU A 59 -6.27 11.83 0.02
C LEU A 59 -7.22 10.74 -0.48
N LEU A 60 -8.37 11.13 -1.03
CA LEU A 60 -9.38 10.20 -1.53
C LEU A 60 -8.86 9.40 -2.72
N PHE A 61 -8.32 10.08 -3.75
CA PHE A 61 -7.84 9.39 -4.94
C PHE A 61 -6.61 8.55 -4.67
N ASN A 62 -5.69 9.00 -3.81
CA ASN A 62 -4.54 8.19 -3.43
C ASN A 62 -4.97 6.92 -2.69
N THR A 63 -5.90 7.04 -1.75
CA THR A 63 -6.46 5.88 -1.03
C THR A 63 -7.18 4.93 -2.00
N ALA A 64 -8.00 5.47 -2.90
CA ALA A 64 -8.72 4.67 -3.90
C ALA A 64 -7.77 3.93 -4.85
N ALA A 65 -6.68 4.58 -5.28
CA ALA A 65 -5.66 3.95 -6.13
C ALA A 65 -4.97 2.77 -5.42
N ILE A 66 -4.59 2.93 -4.14
CA ILE A 66 -4.00 1.84 -3.35
C ILE A 66 -4.99 0.69 -3.14
N VAL A 67 -6.25 1.00 -2.84
CA VAL A 67 -7.30 -0.03 -2.71
C VAL A 67 -7.50 -0.78 -4.03
N ALA A 68 -7.55 -0.06 -5.16
CA ALA A 68 -7.69 -0.66 -6.48
C ALA A 68 -6.49 -1.56 -6.82
N MET A 69 -5.26 -1.10 -6.55
CA MET A 69 -4.03 -1.86 -6.72
C MET A 69 -4.06 -3.17 -5.91
N ILE A 70 -4.39 -3.09 -4.62
CA ILE A 70 -4.45 -4.29 -3.75
C ILE A 70 -5.54 -5.25 -4.22
N LYS A 71 -6.72 -4.73 -4.61
CA LYS A 71 -7.81 -5.55 -5.14
C LYS A 71 -7.37 -6.29 -6.40
N HIS A 72 -6.78 -5.58 -7.36
CA HIS A 72 -6.28 -6.17 -8.59
C HIS A 72 -5.20 -7.22 -8.33
N TYR A 73 -4.21 -6.90 -7.49
CA TYR A 73 -3.13 -7.82 -7.13
C TYR A 73 -3.61 -9.03 -6.32
N SER A 74 -4.74 -8.93 -5.61
CA SER A 74 -5.32 -10.09 -4.93
C SER A 74 -5.78 -11.18 -5.89
N HIS A 75 -6.11 -10.83 -7.14
CA HIS A 75 -6.47 -11.77 -8.21
C HIS A 75 -5.23 -12.35 -8.89
N GLU A 76 -4.14 -11.59 -8.98
CA GLU A 76 -2.91 -11.98 -9.68
C GLU A 76 -1.82 -12.58 -8.74
N LYS A 77 -2.05 -12.54 -7.42
CA LYS A 77 -1.08 -12.98 -6.40
C LYS A 77 -0.56 -14.40 -6.60
N ASP A 78 -1.40 -15.32 -7.10
CA ASP A 78 -1.02 -16.72 -7.23
C ASP A 78 0.06 -16.91 -8.30
N PHE A 79 0.04 -16.09 -9.35
CA PHE A 79 1.06 -16.08 -10.39
C PHE A 79 2.34 -15.39 -9.92
N ILE A 80 2.21 -14.15 -9.42
CA ILE A 80 3.35 -13.30 -9.01
C ILE A 80 4.14 -13.97 -7.88
N TYR A 81 3.49 -14.21 -6.74
CA TYR A 81 4.18 -14.73 -5.55
C TYR A 81 4.46 -16.24 -5.66
N GLY A 82 3.70 -16.97 -6.47
CA GLY A 82 3.98 -18.39 -6.73
C GLY A 82 5.31 -18.58 -7.46
N LEU A 83 5.60 -17.72 -8.44
CA LEU A 83 6.88 -17.71 -9.15
C LEU A 83 8.03 -17.30 -8.21
N ASP A 84 7.85 -16.23 -7.43
CA ASP A 84 8.86 -15.74 -6.48
C ASP A 84 9.22 -16.78 -5.43
N ILE A 85 8.23 -17.46 -4.85
CA ILE A 85 8.47 -18.51 -3.86
C ILE A 85 9.24 -19.68 -4.48
N ARG A 86 8.94 -20.06 -5.73
CA ARG A 86 9.66 -21.14 -6.40
C ARG A 86 11.13 -20.78 -6.61
N HIS A 87 11.42 -19.57 -7.10
CA HIS A 87 12.79 -19.10 -7.24
C HIS A 87 13.52 -19.02 -5.89
N LEU A 88 12.86 -18.53 -4.83
CA LEU A 88 13.43 -18.51 -3.49
C LEU A 88 13.75 -19.91 -2.96
N ASP A 89 12.88 -20.89 -3.24
CA ASP A 89 13.10 -22.28 -2.85
C ASP A 89 14.23 -22.92 -3.66
N GLU A 90 14.36 -22.61 -4.95
CA GLU A 90 15.49 -23.03 -5.81
C GLU A 90 16.83 -22.44 -5.34
N MET A 91 16.87 -21.14 -5.02
CA MET A 91 18.07 -20.49 -4.46
C MET A 91 18.47 -21.11 -3.12
N ARG A 92 17.50 -21.45 -2.25
CA ARG A 92 17.77 -22.14 -0.98
C ARG A 92 18.32 -23.54 -1.21
N LYS A 93 17.79 -24.28 -2.18
CA LYS A 93 18.31 -25.62 -2.53
C LYS A 93 19.73 -25.54 -3.09
N ALA A 94 20.02 -24.59 -3.98
CA ALA A 94 21.36 -24.38 -4.52
C ALA A 94 22.38 -24.02 -3.41
N LYS A 95 21.97 -23.21 -2.43
CA LYS A 95 22.82 -22.88 -1.28
C LYS A 95 23.09 -24.08 -0.36
N ASN A 96 22.11 -24.97 -0.20
CA ASN A 96 22.19 -26.10 0.73
C ASN A 96 22.75 -27.38 0.09
N ASN A 97 22.96 -27.40 -1.22
CA ASN A 97 23.53 -28.51 -1.97
C ASN A 97 24.81 -28.01 -2.67
N PRO A 98 25.92 -27.82 -1.92
CA PRO A 98 27.16 -27.23 -2.43
C PRO A 98 27.82 -28.05 -3.52
#